data_AF-A0A517YFL1-F1
#
_entry.id   AF-A0A517YFL1-F1
#
_cell.length_a   1.000
_cell.length_b   1.000
_cell.length_c   1.000
_cell.angle_alpha   90.00
_cell.angle_beta   90.00
_cell.angle_gamma   90.00
#
_symmetry.space_group_name_H-M   'P 1'
#
loop_
_entity.id
_entity.type
_entity.pdbx_description
1 polymer ?
#
loop_
_entity_poly.entity_id
_entity_poly.type
_entity_poly.pdbx_seq_one_letter_code
_entity_poly.pdbx_strand_id
1 'polypeptide(L)'
;MDRSKQSHGTSADQLDSFTQGFVRKCARNLIGKFGFRHQDRDDIEQRLYLKLAKHLPAAQPDDPKWKAFVSLTVKRHIVNMVRDREAAKRDDRGTCSIYVRIGAPNDAVELSATLIHREIPSRRGRSNRTEQELLELLIDVADSISAVADDKQRELLERLESTSIAQIAREMGVPRTTLNSWLPRLREHFEKRSLKEYL
;
A
#
# COMPACT_ATOMS: atom_id res chain seq x y z
N MET A 1 59.41 3.91 13.01
CA MET A 1 58.65 2.70 12.61
C MET A 1 57.77 2.33 13.80
N ASP A 2 56.66 3.04 14.02
CA ASP A 2 55.42 3.02 13.23
C ASP A 2 54.65 1.69 13.40
N ARG A 3 53.61 1.72 14.24
CA ARG A 3 52.23 1.36 13.86
C ARG A 3 51.30 1.53 15.06
N SER A 4 50.68 2.71 15.08
CA SER A 4 49.23 2.91 15.15
C SER A 4 48.43 2.17 16.21
N LYS A 5 48.13 2.93 17.29
CA LYS A 5 46.92 2.77 18.09
C LYS A 5 45.70 2.63 17.17
N GLN A 6 45.03 1.49 17.22
CA GLN A 6 43.68 1.36 16.68
C GLN A 6 42.72 2.09 17.63
N SER A 7 42.47 3.37 17.37
CA SER A 7 41.30 4.07 17.86
C SER A 7 40.11 3.70 16.97
N HIS A 8 39.37 2.65 17.31
CA HIS A 8 38.02 2.47 16.80
C HIS A 8 37.10 3.49 17.49
N GLY A 9 37.11 4.71 16.98
CA GLY A 9 36.26 5.80 17.44
C GLY A 9 35.93 6.69 16.26
N THR A 10 35.16 6.21 15.29
CA THR A 10 34.72 7.06 14.18
C THR A 10 33.49 6.45 13.52
N SER A 11 32.31 7.03 13.81
CA SER A 11 31.14 7.10 12.89
C SER A 11 29.85 7.61 13.56
N ALA A 12 29.79 7.74 14.90
CA ALA A 12 28.58 8.21 15.61
C ALA A 12 28.72 9.56 16.33
N ASP A 13 29.92 10.15 16.37
CA ASP A 13 30.28 11.24 17.30
C ASP A 13 30.19 12.66 16.70
N GLN A 14 29.44 12.85 15.61
CA GLN A 14 29.40 14.15 14.89
C GLN A 14 27.99 14.66 14.58
N LEU A 15 27.01 14.30 15.40
CA LEU A 15 25.76 15.05 15.47
C LEU A 15 25.91 16.11 16.56
N ASP A 16 25.99 17.38 16.15
CA ASP A 16 26.04 18.54 17.03
C ASP A 16 25.00 18.44 18.17
N SER A 17 25.38 18.87 19.37
CA SER A 17 24.55 18.85 20.58
C SER A 17 23.18 19.49 20.35
N PHE A 18 23.13 20.55 19.53
CA PHE A 18 21.87 21.17 19.10
C PHE A 18 20.97 20.18 18.33
N THR A 19 21.53 19.44 17.38
CA THR A 19 20.80 18.48 16.54
C THR A 19 20.19 17.37 17.40
N GLN A 20 20.97 16.83 18.33
CA GLN A 20 20.49 15.79 19.25
C GLN A 20 19.37 16.30 20.17
N GLY A 21 19.55 17.50 20.74
CA GLY A 21 18.54 18.14 21.59
C GLY A 21 17.24 18.43 20.84
N PHE A 22 17.35 18.92 19.59
CA PHE A 22 16.21 19.24 18.76
C PHE A 22 15.42 17.98 18.36
N VAL A 23 16.10 16.91 17.93
CA VAL A 23 15.47 15.62 17.59
C VAL A 23 14.76 15.02 18.79
N ARG A 24 15.43 14.94 19.95
CA ARG A 24 14.81 14.43 21.20
C ARG A 24 13.59 15.24 21.62
N LYS A 25 13.63 16.56 21.48
CA LYS A 25 12.49 17.44 21.79
C LYS A 25 11.32 17.19 20.83
N CYS A 26 11.60 17.06 19.53
CA CYS A 26 10.58 16.74 18.53
C CYS A 26 9.96 15.37 18.75
N ALA A 27 10.76 14.34 19.03
CA ALA A 27 10.28 12.99 19.32
C ALA A 27 9.35 13.00 20.55
N ARG A 28 9.76 13.62 21.66
CA ARG A 28 8.90 13.78 22.85
C ARG A 28 7.60 14.50 22.55
N ASN A 29 7.62 15.53 21.70
CA ASN A 29 6.41 16.27 21.34
C ASN A 29 5.44 15.48 20.45
N LEU A 30 5.91 14.42 19.78
CA LEU A 30 5.09 13.53 18.96
C LEU A 30 4.44 12.42 19.78
N ILE A 31 5.05 11.99 20.89
CA ILE A 31 4.48 10.97 21.78
C ILE A 31 3.10 11.43 22.27
N GLY A 32 2.11 10.55 22.20
CA GLY A 32 0.72 10.82 22.54
C GLY A 32 -0.08 11.54 21.45
N LYS A 33 0.57 12.00 20.37
CA LYS A 33 -0.09 12.65 19.23
C LYS A 33 -0.03 11.74 18.01
N PHE A 34 -1.00 11.87 17.10
CA PHE A 34 -1.03 11.13 15.82
C PHE A 34 -0.85 9.59 15.95
N GLY A 35 -1.16 9.04 17.14
CA GLY A 35 -1.06 7.61 17.43
C GLY A 35 0.34 7.11 17.79
N PHE A 36 1.31 8.00 18.03
CA PHE A 36 2.63 7.59 18.52
C PHE A 36 2.59 7.29 20.03
N ARG A 37 3.11 6.14 20.44
CA ARG A 37 3.19 5.67 21.82
C ARG A 37 4.57 5.94 22.41
N HIS A 38 4.69 5.81 23.73
CA HIS A 38 5.97 5.97 24.43
C HIS A 38 7.06 5.02 23.90
N GLN A 39 6.68 3.80 23.53
CA GLN A 39 7.58 2.80 22.95
C GLN A 39 8.15 3.21 21.57
N ASP A 40 7.45 4.09 20.84
CA ASP A 40 7.86 4.51 19.50
C ASP A 40 8.93 5.62 19.56
N ARG A 41 9.29 6.10 20.76
CA ARG A 41 10.21 7.23 20.93
C ARG A 41 11.56 6.98 20.28
N ASP A 42 12.17 5.84 20.58
CA ASP A 42 13.52 5.51 20.11
C ASP A 42 13.51 5.32 18.58
N ASP A 43 12.44 4.72 18.05
CA ASP A 43 12.23 4.57 16.62
C ASP A 43 12.06 5.91 15.89
N ILE A 44 11.33 6.87 16.50
CA ILE A 44 11.17 8.22 15.95
C ILE A 44 12.51 8.95 15.95
N GLU A 45 13.27 8.90 17.05
CA GLU A 45 14.60 9.52 17.14
C GLU A 45 15.54 8.93 16.07
N GLN A 46 15.61 7.60 15.95
CA GLN A 46 16.43 6.91 14.95
C GLN A 46 16.05 7.27 13.51
N ARG A 47 14.76 7.31 13.18
CA ARG A 47 14.30 7.71 11.83
C ARG A 47 14.72 9.13 11.48
N LEU A 48 14.59 10.06 12.42
CA LEU A 48 15.01 11.44 12.23
C LEU A 48 16.53 11.56 12.04
N TYR A 49 17.33 10.84 12.83
CA TYR A 49 18.78 10.80 12.67
C TYR A 49 19.20 10.18 11.33
N LEU A 50 18.59 9.07 10.92
CA LEU A 50 18.87 8.43 9.65
C LEU A 50 18.59 9.36 8.47
N LYS A 51 17.49 10.13 8.55
CA LYS A 51 17.17 11.11 7.51
C LYS A 51 18.19 12.25 7.47
N LEU A 52 18.59 12.76 8.63
CA LEU A 52 19.66 13.77 8.71
C LEU A 52 20.99 13.24 8.18
N ALA A 53 21.39 12.01 8.55
CA ALA A 53 22.60 11.35 8.08
C ALA A 53 22.65 11.20 6.55
N LYS A 54 21.51 10.94 5.91
CA LYS A 54 21.41 10.87 4.44
C LYS A 54 21.59 12.22 3.75
N HIS A 55 21.30 13.33 4.43
CA HIS A 55 21.41 14.67 3.86
C HIS A 55 22.64 15.46 4.38
N LEU A 56 23.34 14.91 5.37
CA LEU A 56 24.59 15.42 5.95
C LEU A 56 25.77 15.56 4.97
N PRO A 57 25.97 14.69 3.96
CA PRO A 57 27.06 14.85 2.99
C PRO A 57 27.01 16.16 2.19
N ALA A 58 25.85 16.85 2.18
CA ALA A 58 25.63 18.09 1.45
C ALA A 58 25.69 19.35 2.32
N ALA A 59 25.83 19.24 3.64
CA ALA A 59 25.71 20.37 4.55
C ALA A 59 26.81 20.35 5.64
N GLN A 60 27.52 21.47 5.80
CA GLN A 60 28.56 21.61 6.81
C GLN A 60 27.96 22.04 8.17
N PRO A 61 28.34 21.40 9.29
CA PRO A 61 27.83 21.73 10.63
C PRO A 61 28.17 23.15 11.12
N ASP A 62 29.22 23.76 10.58
CA ASP A 62 29.74 25.07 11.01
C ASP A 62 29.08 26.25 10.28
N ASP A 63 28.17 26.00 9.33
CA ASP A 63 27.44 27.05 8.62
C ASP A 63 26.36 27.66 9.57
N PRO A 64 26.22 28.99 9.66
CA PRO A 64 25.10 29.63 10.35
C PRO A 64 23.71 29.10 9.93
N LYS A 65 23.59 28.57 8.70
CA LYS A 65 22.36 27.95 8.16
C LYS A 65 22.13 26.52 8.66
N TRP A 66 23.09 25.89 9.32
CA TRP A 66 23.00 24.53 9.84
C TRP A 66 21.77 24.30 10.71
N LYS A 67 21.53 25.19 11.69
CA LYS A 67 20.36 25.08 12.58
C LYS A 67 19.03 25.20 11.84
N ALA A 68 18.98 26.08 10.83
CA ALA A 68 17.81 26.25 9.98
C ALA A 68 17.57 25.02 9.09
N PHE A 69 18.64 24.45 8.53
CA PHE A 69 18.61 23.24 7.73
C PHE A 69 18.12 22.03 8.53
N VAL A 70 18.67 21.80 9.73
CA VAL A 70 18.24 20.72 10.64
C VAL A 70 16.76 20.89 10.98
N SER A 71 16.35 22.09 11.38
CA SER A 71 14.95 22.39 11.75
C SER A 71 13.98 22.12 10.60
N LEU A 72 14.30 22.60 9.39
CA LEU A 72 13.46 22.40 8.21
C LEU A 72 13.37 20.94 7.81
N THR A 73 14.51 20.24 7.79
CA THR A 73 14.59 18.81 7.41
C THR A 73 13.80 17.93 8.38
N VAL A 74 13.99 18.15 9.69
CA VAL A 74 13.25 17.44 10.75
C VAL A 74 11.76 17.71 10.64
N LYS A 75 11.34 18.98 10.55
CA LYS A 75 9.90 19.31 10.45
C LYS A 75 9.25 18.69 9.21
N ARG A 76 9.91 18.75 8.05
CA ARG A 76 9.40 18.14 6.82
C ARG A 76 9.28 16.63 6.94
N HIS A 77 10.24 15.98 7.61
CA HIS A 77 10.18 14.54 7.83
C HIS A 77 9.06 14.15 8.81
N ILE A 78 8.86 14.91 9.88
CA ILE A 78 7.76 14.70 10.83
C ILE A 78 6.41 14.78 10.12
N VAL A 79 6.21 15.77 9.25
CA VAL A 79 4.97 15.89 8.47
C VAL A 79 4.76 14.66 7.60
N ASN A 80 5.81 14.15 6.95
CA ASN A 80 5.70 12.92 6.16
C ASN A 80 5.40 11.70 7.05
N MET A 81 6.02 11.58 8.22
CA MET A 81 5.73 10.48 9.16
C MET A 81 4.28 10.50 9.63
N VAL A 82 3.73 11.67 9.91
CA VAL A 82 2.30 11.82 10.28
C VAL A 82 1.43 11.45 9.08
N ARG A 83 1.71 11.98 7.89
CA ARG A 83 0.96 11.66 6.66
C ARG A 83 1.00 10.18 6.31
N ASP A 84 2.16 9.53 6.39
CA ASP A 84 2.31 8.10 6.10
C ASP A 84 1.52 7.26 7.10
N ARG A 85 1.43 7.72 8.37
CA ARG A 85 0.67 7.04 9.42
C ARG A 85 -0.83 7.27 9.30
N GLU A 86 -1.28 8.46 8.88
CA GLU A 86 -2.69 8.74 8.59
C GLU A 86 -3.17 8.09 7.28
N ALA A 87 -2.29 8.01 6.25
CA ALA A 87 -2.57 7.37 4.97
C ALA A 87 -2.51 5.84 5.05
N ALA A 88 -1.67 5.30 5.94
CA ALA A 88 -1.84 3.93 6.38
C ALA A 88 -3.20 3.87 7.09
N LYS A 89 -4.22 3.35 6.39
CA LYS A 89 -5.59 3.04 6.86
C LYS A 89 -5.66 2.11 8.10
N ARG A 90 -4.60 1.99 8.89
CA ARG A 90 -4.54 1.30 10.17
C ARG A 90 -4.63 2.35 11.26
N ASP A 91 -5.84 2.81 11.51
CA ASP A 91 -6.17 3.37 12.83
C ASP A 91 -6.05 2.22 13.83
N ASP A 92 -4.92 2.16 14.54
CA ASP A 92 -4.63 1.10 15.51
C ASP A 92 -5.32 1.34 16.86
N ARG A 93 -6.06 2.46 17.00
CA ARG A 93 -6.81 2.82 18.20
C ARG A 93 -8.07 1.98 18.39
N GLY A 94 -8.49 1.25 17.35
CA GLY A 94 -9.60 0.28 17.38
C GLY A 94 -9.19 -1.19 17.23
N THR A 95 -7.89 -1.51 17.07
CA THR A 95 -7.43 -2.89 16.92
C THR A 95 -7.07 -3.52 18.27
N CYS A 96 -7.70 -4.64 18.59
CA CYS A 96 -7.30 -5.52 19.70
C CYS A 96 -6.43 -6.68 19.18
N SER A 97 -5.72 -7.34 20.10
CA SER A 97 -4.95 -8.54 19.74
C SER A 97 -5.89 -9.67 19.32
N ILE A 98 -5.51 -10.41 18.28
CA ILE A 98 -6.24 -11.59 17.80
C ILE A 98 -6.27 -12.71 18.87
N TYR A 99 -5.35 -12.67 19.83
CA TYR A 99 -5.29 -13.59 20.96
C TYR A 99 -6.12 -13.14 22.18
N VAL A 100 -6.86 -12.02 22.08
CA VAL A 100 -7.78 -11.63 23.15
C VAL A 100 -8.85 -12.70 23.31
N ARG A 101 -9.08 -13.12 24.56
CA ARG A 101 -10.18 -14.04 24.89
C ARG A 101 -11.47 -13.25 25.04
N ILE A 102 -12.51 -13.66 24.31
CA ILE A 102 -13.83 -13.03 24.28
C ILE A 102 -14.86 -14.05 24.74
N GLY A 103 -15.80 -13.62 25.60
CA GLY A 103 -16.84 -14.48 26.18
C GLY A 103 -16.84 -14.45 27.71
N ALA A 104 -17.70 -15.26 28.32
CA ALA A 104 -17.76 -15.42 29.77
C ALA A 104 -16.48 -16.10 30.30
N PRO A 105 -16.05 -15.86 31.55
CA PRO A 105 -14.76 -16.34 32.07
C PRO A 105 -14.50 -17.84 31.90
N ASN A 106 -15.55 -18.67 31.97
CA ASN A 106 -15.43 -20.12 31.87
C ASN A 106 -15.51 -20.66 30.43
N ASP A 107 -16.01 -19.87 29.48
CA ASP A 107 -16.21 -20.27 28.08
C ASP A 107 -15.53 -19.31 27.10
N ALA A 108 -14.59 -18.49 27.58
CA ALA A 108 -13.94 -17.49 26.76
C ALA A 108 -13.09 -18.18 25.69
N VAL A 109 -13.32 -17.84 24.42
CA VAL A 109 -12.55 -18.34 23.28
C VAL A 109 -11.65 -17.25 22.75
N GLU A 110 -10.53 -17.63 22.13
CA GLU A 110 -9.70 -16.64 21.46
C GLU A 110 -10.46 -16.01 20.28
N LEU A 111 -10.28 -14.71 20.08
CA LEU A 111 -10.86 -13.99 18.94
C LEU A 111 -10.42 -14.64 17.61
N SER A 112 -9.20 -15.18 17.53
CA SER A 112 -8.74 -16.01 16.40
C SER A 112 -9.70 -17.13 16.00
N ALA A 113 -10.28 -17.81 16.99
CA ALA A 113 -11.13 -18.98 16.80
C ALA A 113 -12.56 -18.60 16.39
N THR A 114 -12.99 -17.36 16.67
CA THR A 114 -14.30 -16.84 16.23
C THR A 114 -14.24 -16.16 14.87
N LEU A 115 -13.05 -15.79 14.40
CA LEU A 115 -12.78 -15.32 13.04
C LEU A 115 -12.78 -16.50 12.06
N ILE A 116 -13.93 -17.13 11.87
CA ILE A 116 -14.15 -18.09 10.78
C ILE A 116 -13.96 -17.40 9.42
N HIS A 117 -13.46 -18.16 8.46
CA HIS A 117 -12.85 -17.84 7.15
C HIS A 117 -13.70 -17.03 6.14
N ARG A 118 -14.57 -16.12 6.60
CA ARG A 118 -15.51 -15.37 5.75
C ARG A 118 -14.96 -14.02 5.25
N GLU A 119 -13.73 -13.65 5.63
CA GLU A 119 -13.18 -12.30 5.36
C GLU A 119 -12.05 -12.25 4.32
N ILE A 120 -11.85 -13.28 3.49
CA ILE A 120 -10.72 -13.28 2.55
C ILE A 120 -10.94 -12.51 1.22
N PRO A 121 -12.16 -12.23 0.70
CA PRO A 121 -12.24 -11.51 -0.58
C PRO A 121 -12.42 -9.99 -0.44
N SER A 122 -12.81 -9.47 0.73
CA SER A 122 -13.18 -8.06 0.92
C SER A 122 -12.01 -7.07 0.80
N ARG A 123 -10.76 -7.49 1.05
CA ARG A 123 -9.59 -6.62 0.87
C ARG A 123 -9.24 -6.38 -0.61
N ARG A 124 -9.80 -7.16 -1.53
CA ARG A 124 -9.52 -7.10 -2.98
C ARG A 124 -10.77 -6.82 -3.82
N GLY A 125 -11.89 -6.46 -3.18
CA GLY A 125 -13.15 -6.12 -3.87
C GLY A 125 -13.86 -7.30 -4.52
N ARG A 126 -13.61 -8.55 -4.08
CA ARG A 126 -14.38 -9.69 -4.56
C ARG A 126 -15.63 -9.85 -3.70
N SER A 127 -16.80 -9.70 -4.31
CA SER A 127 -18.06 -10.18 -3.73
C SER A 127 -17.96 -11.69 -3.54
N ASN A 128 -18.41 -12.18 -2.39
CA ASN A 128 -18.49 -13.61 -2.12
C ASN A 128 -19.71 -14.15 -2.86
N ARG A 129 -19.64 -14.22 -4.20
CA ARG A 129 -20.71 -14.79 -5.01
C ARG A 129 -20.92 -16.24 -4.58
N THR A 130 -22.17 -16.60 -4.33
CA THR A 130 -22.59 -17.98 -4.12
C THR A 130 -22.29 -18.81 -5.36
N GLU A 131 -22.22 -20.13 -5.22
CA GLU A 131 -22.04 -21.04 -6.35
C GLU A 131 -23.14 -20.86 -7.41
N GLN A 132 -24.37 -20.58 -6.96
CA GLN A 132 -25.49 -20.28 -7.84
C GLN A 132 -25.27 -18.98 -8.65
N GLU A 133 -24.88 -17.88 -7.99
CA GLU A 133 -24.58 -16.61 -8.68
C GLU A 133 -23.40 -16.73 -9.65
N LEU A 134 -22.45 -17.64 -9.38
CA LEU A 134 -21.36 -17.93 -10.33
C LEU A 134 -21.87 -18.69 -11.56
N LEU A 135 -22.79 -19.64 -11.40
CA LEU A 135 -23.39 -20.36 -12.52
C LEU A 135 -24.26 -19.43 -13.37
N GLU A 136 -25.08 -18.58 -12.74
CA GLU A 136 -25.87 -17.55 -13.42
C GLU A 136 -24.98 -16.59 -14.22
N LEU A 137 -23.89 -16.09 -13.60
CA LEU A 137 -22.92 -15.23 -14.30
C LEU A 137 -22.25 -15.94 -15.48
N LEU A 138 -21.91 -17.22 -15.36
CA LEU A 138 -21.31 -17.97 -16.47
C LEU A 138 -22.27 -18.10 -17.65
N ILE A 139 -23.56 -18.35 -17.37
CA ILE A 139 -24.62 -18.42 -18.40
C ILE A 139 -24.78 -17.05 -19.08
N ASP A 140 -24.89 -15.98 -18.31
CA ASP A 140 -25.08 -14.62 -18.83
C ASP A 140 -23.91 -14.14 -19.70
N VAL A 141 -22.67 -14.50 -19.31
CA VAL A 141 -21.47 -14.21 -20.10
C VAL A 141 -21.47 -15.01 -21.41
N ALA A 142 -21.78 -16.31 -21.37
CA ALA A 142 -21.83 -17.15 -22.56
C ALA A 142 -22.91 -16.69 -23.56
N ASP A 143 -24.09 -16.32 -23.07
CA ASP A 143 -25.18 -15.80 -23.88
C ASP A 143 -24.83 -14.45 -24.52
N SER A 144 -24.11 -13.60 -23.78
CA SER A 144 -23.68 -12.30 -24.29
C SER A 144 -22.59 -12.42 -25.35
N ILE A 145 -21.65 -13.35 -25.20
CA ILE A 145 -20.62 -13.64 -26.23
C ILE A 145 -21.28 -14.21 -27.50
N SER A 146 -22.26 -15.10 -27.34
CA SER A 146 -22.96 -15.73 -28.47
C SER A 146 -23.76 -14.72 -29.31
N ALA A 147 -24.30 -13.68 -28.67
CA ALA A 147 -25.11 -12.64 -29.33
C ALA A 147 -24.32 -11.61 -30.15
N VAL A 148 -22.99 -11.60 -30.05
CA VAL A 148 -22.14 -10.76 -30.89
C VAL A 148 -22.23 -11.26 -32.34
N ALA A 149 -22.74 -10.43 -33.24
CA ALA A 149 -22.99 -10.83 -34.63
C ALA A 149 -21.73 -10.94 -35.52
N ASP A 150 -20.63 -10.30 -35.11
CA ASP A 150 -19.37 -10.30 -35.87
C ASP A 150 -18.41 -11.37 -35.35
N ASP A 151 -18.10 -12.36 -36.18
CA ASP A 151 -17.23 -13.48 -35.84
C ASP A 151 -15.83 -13.03 -35.42
N LYS A 152 -15.31 -11.94 -36.02
CA LYS A 152 -13.99 -11.40 -35.63
C LYS A 152 -14.00 -10.77 -34.25
N GLN A 153 -15.14 -10.23 -33.83
CA GLN A 153 -15.31 -9.67 -32.49
C GLN A 153 -15.50 -10.77 -31.45
N ARG A 154 -16.17 -11.87 -31.81
CA ARG A 154 -16.27 -13.07 -30.96
C ARG A 154 -14.90 -13.71 -30.73
N GLU A 155 -14.11 -13.88 -31.80
CA GLU A 155 -12.73 -14.38 -31.70
C GLU A 155 -11.84 -13.49 -30.83
N LEU A 156 -12.01 -12.15 -30.89
CA LEU A 156 -11.31 -11.22 -30.00
C LEU A 156 -11.66 -11.48 -28.52
N LEU A 157 -12.93 -11.72 -28.20
CA LEU A 157 -13.39 -11.95 -26.82
C LEU A 157 -12.82 -13.23 -26.23
N GLU A 158 -12.82 -14.32 -27.00
CA GLU A 158 -12.26 -15.61 -26.57
C GLU A 158 -10.74 -15.51 -26.32
N ARG A 159 -10.01 -14.82 -27.21
CA ARG A 159 -8.56 -14.65 -27.04
C ARG A 159 -8.19 -13.70 -25.89
N LEU A 160 -9.05 -12.74 -25.56
CA LEU A 160 -8.84 -11.81 -24.44
C LEU A 160 -8.82 -12.49 -23.07
N GLU A 161 -9.36 -13.71 -22.96
CA GLU A 161 -9.32 -14.49 -21.72
C GLU A 161 -7.88 -14.85 -21.31
N SER A 162 -7.01 -15.12 -22.28
CA SER A 162 -5.66 -15.68 -22.05
C SER A 162 -4.53 -14.81 -22.59
N THR A 163 -4.82 -13.87 -23.49
CA THR A 163 -3.79 -13.24 -24.33
C THR A 163 -3.92 -11.71 -24.34
N SER A 164 -2.77 -11.01 -24.44
CA SER A 164 -2.76 -9.55 -24.51
C SER A 164 -3.23 -9.02 -25.87
N ILE A 165 -3.88 -7.84 -25.88
CA ILE A 165 -4.35 -7.16 -27.12
C ILE A 165 -3.23 -7.00 -28.16
N ALA A 166 -1.99 -6.78 -27.73
CA ALA A 166 -0.84 -6.61 -28.63
C ALA A 166 -0.48 -7.90 -29.38
N GLN A 167 -0.65 -9.04 -28.72
CA GLN A 167 -0.41 -10.34 -29.31
C GLN A 167 -1.59 -10.76 -30.20
N ILE A 168 -2.83 -10.52 -29.76
CA ILE A 168 -4.03 -10.77 -30.56
C ILE A 168 -4.00 -9.98 -31.88
N ALA A 169 -3.59 -8.71 -31.85
CA ALA A 169 -3.42 -7.88 -33.06
C ALA A 169 -2.46 -8.52 -34.08
N ARG A 170 -1.36 -9.11 -33.61
CA ARG A 170 -0.38 -9.79 -34.47
C ARG A 170 -0.93 -11.10 -35.03
N GLU A 171 -1.66 -11.86 -34.22
CA GLU A 171 -2.21 -13.17 -34.61
C GLU A 171 -3.42 -13.06 -35.55
N MET A 172 -4.32 -12.10 -35.32
CA MET A 172 -5.49 -11.87 -36.18
C MET A 172 -5.16 -11.05 -37.43
N GLY A 173 -3.95 -10.49 -37.53
CA GLY A 173 -3.57 -9.60 -38.64
C GLY A 173 -4.36 -8.29 -38.68
N VAL A 174 -4.91 -7.86 -37.54
CA VAL A 174 -5.75 -6.65 -37.41
C VAL A 174 -4.99 -5.58 -36.62
N PRO A 175 -4.93 -4.32 -37.10
CA PRO A 175 -4.28 -3.24 -36.36
C PRO A 175 -4.84 -3.08 -34.95
N ARG A 176 -3.94 -2.81 -33.99
CA ARG A 176 -4.30 -2.63 -32.57
C ARG A 176 -5.33 -1.53 -32.35
N THR A 177 -5.29 -0.47 -33.16
CA THR A 177 -6.26 0.63 -33.16
C THR A 177 -7.67 0.16 -33.51
N THR A 178 -7.80 -0.76 -34.46
CA THR A 178 -9.07 -1.36 -34.87
C THR A 178 -9.64 -2.23 -33.74
N LEU A 179 -8.83 -3.09 -33.11
CA LEU A 179 -9.28 -3.89 -31.96
C LEU A 179 -9.74 -3.00 -30.79
N ASN A 180 -8.98 -1.95 -30.48
CA ASN A 180 -9.35 -0.99 -29.45
C ASN A 180 -10.65 -0.22 -29.79
N SER A 181 -10.97 -0.03 -31.06
CA SER A 181 -12.23 0.60 -31.49
C SER A 181 -13.45 -0.29 -31.30
N TRP A 182 -13.26 -1.62 -31.27
CA TRP A 182 -14.33 -2.59 -31.03
C TRP A 182 -14.68 -2.72 -29.55
N LEU A 183 -13.69 -2.57 -28.66
CA LEU A 183 -13.86 -2.72 -27.21
C LEU A 183 -14.98 -1.85 -26.61
N PRO A 184 -15.13 -0.54 -26.93
CA PRO A 184 -16.25 0.26 -26.44
C PRO A 184 -17.62 -0.27 -26.88
N ARG A 185 -17.74 -0.75 -28.13
CA ARG A 185 -19.00 -1.31 -28.66
C ARG A 185 -19.36 -2.63 -27.99
N LEU A 186 -18.35 -3.48 -27.75
CA LEU A 186 -18.52 -4.72 -27.01
C LEU A 186 -18.93 -4.44 -25.56
N ARG A 187 -18.32 -3.45 -24.90
CA ARG A 187 -18.74 -3.01 -23.55
C ARG A 187 -20.19 -2.56 -23.51
N GLU A 188 -20.61 -1.73 -24.47
CA GLU A 188 -22.02 -1.29 -24.54
C GLU A 188 -22.98 -2.47 -24.77
N HIS A 189 -22.58 -3.47 -25.57
CA HIS A 189 -23.36 -4.69 -25.78
C HIS A 189 -23.54 -5.49 -24.47
N PHE A 190 -22.45 -5.67 -23.70
CA PHE A 190 -22.48 -6.36 -22.41
C PHE A 190 -23.27 -5.59 -21.34
N GLU A 191 -23.16 -4.25 -21.31
CA GLU A 191 -23.91 -3.41 -20.36
C GLU A 191 -25.42 -3.47 -20.59
N LYS A 192 -25.88 -3.60 -21.84
CA LYS A 192 -27.31 -3.72 -22.19
C LYS A 192 -27.92 -5.09 -21.84
N ARG A 193 -27.11 -6.12 -21.63
CA ARG A 193 -27.54 -7.49 -21.29
C ARG A 193 -27.35 -7.84 -19.82
N SER A 194 -27.49 -6.85 -18.93
CA SER A 194 -27.47 -7.03 -17.46
C SER A 194 -26.15 -7.45 -16.81
N LEU A 195 -25.02 -7.49 -17.53
CA LEU A 195 -23.71 -7.72 -16.88
C LEU A 195 -23.26 -6.60 -15.94
N LYS A 196 -23.95 -5.46 -15.98
CA LYS A 196 -23.78 -4.35 -15.04
C LYS A 196 -24.27 -4.71 -13.64
N GLU A 197 -25.22 -5.63 -13.50
CA GLU A 197 -25.73 -6.09 -12.19
C GLU A 197 -24.67 -6.88 -11.41
N TYR A 198 -23.62 -7.33 -12.09
CA TYR A 198 -22.50 -8.08 -11.52
C TYR A 198 -21.23 -7.23 -11.28
N LEU A 199 -21.19 -5.94 -11.64
CA LEU A 199 -20.01 -5.06 -11.50
C LEU A 199 -20.12 -4.14 -10.29
#